data_AF-A0A0K8TQI4-F1
#
_entry.id   AF-A0A0K8TQI4-F1
#
_cell.length_a   1.000
_cell.length_b   1.000
_cell.length_c   1.000
_cell.angle_alpha   90.00
_cell.angle_beta   90.00
_cell.angle_gamma   90.00
#
_symmetry.space_group_name_H-M   'P 1'
#
loop_
_entity.id
_entity.type
_entity.pdbx_description
1 polymer ?
#
loop_
_entity_poly.entity_id
_entity_poly.type
_entity_poly.pdbx_seq_one_letter_code
_entity_poly.pdbx_strand_id
1 'polypeptide(L)'
;LSTYDKGTPPLENKEPIPIIDFEDPHDLPLPVYPDKPNEPLHQRKQRLLYQSRKRGMLENDLLLSTFAAKYLGSWDADTTARYDKLINGVSNDWDIYYWATETKPTPAEFDNDIMKMLKEHVRNAQKEKRLRQPDLGNPFQE
;
A
#
# COMPACT_ATOMS: atom_id res chain seq x y z
N LEU A 1 18.13 35.19 56.50
CA LEU A 1 18.01 34.79 55.08
C LEU A 1 18.77 33.48 54.93
N SER A 2 18.24 32.30 54.59
CA SER A 2 16.88 31.78 54.42
C SER A 2 17.07 30.25 54.37
N THR A 3 16.67 29.51 55.40
CA THR A 3 16.72 28.05 55.40
C THR A 3 15.44 27.53 54.73
N TYR A 4 15.52 27.15 53.46
CA TYR A 4 14.48 26.37 52.80
C TYR A 4 14.97 24.93 52.63
N ASP A 5 14.62 24.09 53.59
CA ASP A 5 14.64 22.64 53.45
C ASP A 5 13.34 22.21 52.76
N LYS A 6 13.43 21.81 51.49
CA LYS A 6 12.29 21.26 50.74
C LYS A 6 12.28 19.75 50.98
N GLY A 7 11.77 19.35 52.15
CA GLY A 7 11.49 17.95 52.45
C GLY A 7 10.70 17.32 51.31
N THR A 8 11.22 16.22 50.77
CA THR A 8 10.51 15.40 49.78
C THR A 8 9.21 14.93 50.42
N PRO A 9 8.02 15.20 49.85
CA PRO A 9 6.78 14.70 50.42
C PRO A 9 6.85 13.17 50.43
N PRO A 10 6.31 12.50 51.48
CA PRO A 10 6.27 11.04 51.50
C PRO A 10 5.61 10.54 50.23
N LEU A 11 6.23 9.55 49.58
CA LEU A 11 5.56 8.81 48.51
C LEU A 11 4.38 8.09 49.18
N GLU A 12 3.21 8.71 49.11
CA GLU A 12 1.98 8.08 49.55
C GLU A 12 1.82 6.77 48.78
N ASN A 13 1.79 5.65 49.51
CA ASN A 13 1.59 4.32 48.96
C ASN A 13 0.18 4.27 48.35
N LYS A 14 0.05 4.79 47.13
CA LYS A 14 -1.10 4.50 46.29
C LYS A 14 -0.98 3.01 45.97
N GLU A 15 -1.99 2.24 46.40
CA GLU A 15 -2.18 0.85 45.99
C GLU A 15 -1.77 0.69 44.52
N PRO A 16 -1.02 -0.37 44.16
CA PRO A 16 -0.55 -0.54 42.79
C PRO A 16 -1.75 -0.47 41.85
N ILE A 17 -1.67 0.44 40.87
CA ILE A 17 -2.75 0.60 39.88
C ILE A 17 -2.94 -0.78 39.25
N PRO A 18 -4.15 -1.37 39.32
CA PRO A 18 -4.38 -2.67 38.73
C PRO A 18 -4.11 -2.57 37.23
N ILE A 19 -3.18 -3.39 36.74
CA ILE A 19 -2.96 -3.56 35.31
C ILE A 19 -4.18 -4.33 34.81
N ILE A 20 -5.16 -3.60 34.29
CA ILE A 20 -6.34 -4.18 33.65
C ILE A 20 -5.90 -4.52 32.22
N ASP A 21 -5.59 -5.80 32.00
CA ASP A 21 -5.41 -6.34 30.66
C ASP A 21 -6.81 -6.56 30.07
N PHE A 22 -7.26 -5.62 29.24
CA PHE A 22 -8.50 -5.81 28.51
C PHE A 22 -8.29 -6.94 27.51
N GLU A 23 -9.20 -7.91 27.45
CA GLU A 23 -9.16 -8.89 26.35
C GLU A 23 -9.28 -8.15 25.03
N ASP A 24 -8.21 -8.19 24.22
CA ASP A 24 -8.23 -7.69 22.86
C ASP A 24 -9.36 -8.42 22.09
N PRO A 25 -10.20 -7.70 21.34
CA PRO A 25 -11.19 -8.34 20.48
C PRO A 25 -10.49 -9.37 19.58
N HIS A 26 -11.01 -10.59 19.54
CA HIS A 26 -10.44 -11.68 18.74
C HIS A 26 -10.31 -11.31 17.24
N ASP A 27 -11.13 -10.39 16.75
CA ASP A 27 -11.11 -9.91 15.37
C ASP A 27 -11.21 -8.37 15.31
N LEU A 28 -10.18 -7.73 14.77
CA LEU A 28 -10.21 -6.32 14.39
C LEU A 28 -10.42 -6.22 12.87
N PRO A 29 -11.57 -5.70 12.39
CA PRO A 29 -11.80 -5.58 10.96
C PRO A 29 -10.84 -4.55 10.36
N LEU A 30 -10.19 -4.92 9.25
CA LEU A 30 -9.37 -3.97 8.51
C LEU A 30 -10.25 -2.89 7.88
N PRO A 31 -9.80 -1.62 7.87
CA PRO A 31 -10.54 -0.56 7.21
C PRO A 31 -10.63 -0.84 5.71
N VAL A 32 -11.83 -0.72 5.17
CA VAL A 32 -12.06 -0.86 3.72
C VAL A 32 -11.44 0.35 3.01
N TYR A 33 -10.71 0.09 1.92
CA TYR A 33 -10.15 1.16 1.11
C TYR A 33 -11.28 2.01 0.48
N PRO A 34 -11.32 3.34 0.72
CA PRO A 34 -12.46 4.16 0.32
C PRO A 34 -12.45 4.48 -1.18
N ASP A 35 -13.61 4.28 -1.80
CA ASP A 35 -13.90 4.69 -3.17
C ASP A 35 -13.86 6.22 -3.33
N LYS A 36 -13.36 6.68 -4.47
CA LYS A 36 -13.23 8.11 -4.80
C LYS A 36 -13.93 8.39 -6.14
N PRO A 37 -15.27 8.47 -6.17
CA PRO A 37 -16.04 8.55 -7.42
C PRO A 37 -15.88 9.89 -8.16
N ASN A 38 -15.62 10.99 -7.43
CA ASN A 38 -15.53 12.34 -8.00
C ASN A 38 -14.09 12.78 -8.31
N GLU A 39 -13.13 11.86 -8.27
CA GLU A 39 -11.71 12.16 -8.54
C GLU A 39 -11.47 12.24 -10.06
N PRO A 40 -10.94 13.35 -10.59
CA PRO A 40 -10.57 13.45 -12.00
C PRO A 40 -9.56 12.37 -12.42
N LEU A 41 -9.69 11.83 -13.64
CA LEU A 41 -8.84 10.74 -14.13
C LEU A 41 -7.34 11.05 -13.99
N HIS A 42 -6.92 12.27 -14.30
CA HIS A 42 -5.51 12.68 -14.17
C HIS A 42 -5.03 12.62 -12.71
N GLN A 43 -5.84 13.07 -11.75
CA GLN A 43 -5.53 13.01 -10.32
C GLN A 43 -5.47 11.57 -9.83
N ARG A 44 -6.42 10.73 -10.26
CA ARG A 44 -6.42 9.30 -9.96
C ARG A 44 -5.13 8.64 -10.45
N LYS A 45 -4.72 8.89 -11.70
CA LYS A 45 -3.46 8.37 -12.26
C LYS A 45 -2.23 8.85 -11.48
N GLN A 46 -2.18 10.12 -11.10
CA GLN A 46 -1.09 10.66 -10.27
C GLN A 46 -1.02 9.99 -8.89
N ARG A 47 -2.17 9.83 -8.22
CA ARG A 47 -2.27 9.12 -6.95
C ARG A 47 -1.84 7.66 -7.08
N LEU A 48 -2.31 6.96 -8.11
CA LEU A 48 -1.96 5.56 -8.35
C LEU A 48 -0.48 5.39 -8.68
N LEU A 49 0.12 6.31 -9.42
CA LEU A 49 1.56 6.32 -9.65
C LEU A 49 2.32 6.43 -8.32
N TYR A 50 1.90 7.31 -7.43
CA TYR A 50 2.49 7.42 -6.10
C TYR A 50 2.32 6.14 -5.27
N GLN A 51 1.10 5.60 -5.18
CA GLN A 51 0.78 4.39 -4.41
C GLN A 51 1.49 3.13 -4.95
N SER A 52 1.77 3.09 -6.25
CA SER A 52 2.54 2.01 -6.88
C SER A 52 4.03 2.04 -6.52
N ARG A 53 4.53 3.20 -6.08
CA ARG A 53 5.95 3.44 -5.74
C ARG A 53 6.22 3.42 -4.23
N LYS A 54 5.18 3.26 -3.41
CA LYS A 54 5.21 3.36 -1.95
C LYS A 54 4.52 2.15 -1.33
N ARG A 55 5.17 0.99 -1.45
CA ARG A 55 4.72 -0.30 -0.94
C ARG A 55 5.48 -0.69 0.32
N GLY A 56 4.96 -1.70 1.02
CA GLY A 56 5.61 -2.23 2.23
C GLY A 56 6.88 -3.03 1.95
N MET A 57 7.11 -3.46 0.71
CA MET A 57 8.27 -4.24 0.30
C MET A 57 8.87 -3.80 -1.03
N LEU A 58 10.20 -3.93 -1.15
CA LEU A 58 10.98 -3.48 -2.30
C LEU A 58 10.59 -4.20 -3.59
N GLU A 59 10.23 -5.48 -3.50
CA GLU A 59 9.81 -6.31 -4.63
C GLU A 59 8.59 -5.69 -5.33
N ASN A 60 7.55 -5.35 -4.57
CA ASN A 60 6.37 -4.69 -5.13
C ASN A 60 6.68 -3.25 -5.56
N ASP A 61 7.54 -2.53 -4.85
CA ASP A 61 7.95 -1.19 -5.29
C ASP A 61 8.58 -1.22 -6.68
N LEU A 62 9.44 -2.20 -6.97
CA LEU A 62 10.09 -2.33 -8.29
C LEU A 62 9.10 -2.82 -9.35
N LEU A 63 8.29 -3.84 -9.04
CA LEU A 63 7.33 -4.40 -9.98
C LEU A 63 6.24 -3.39 -10.35
N LEU A 64 5.57 -2.80 -9.35
CA LEU A 64 4.45 -1.90 -9.57
C LEU A 64 4.90 -0.54 -10.10
N SER A 65 6.05 0.00 -9.69
CA SER A 65 6.54 1.27 -10.24
C SER A 65 6.88 1.17 -11.73
N THR A 66 7.52 0.08 -12.16
CA THR A 66 7.86 -0.15 -13.58
C THR A 66 6.62 -0.48 -14.40
N PHE A 67 5.67 -1.21 -13.82
CA PHE A 67 4.38 -1.51 -14.44
C PHE A 67 3.55 -0.24 -14.66
N ALA A 68 3.38 0.58 -13.61
CA ALA A 68 2.65 1.84 -13.69
C ALA A 68 3.29 2.81 -14.69
N ALA A 69 4.63 2.93 -14.69
CA ALA A 69 5.34 3.77 -15.66
C ALA A 69 5.10 3.35 -17.11
N LYS A 70 4.89 2.06 -17.37
CA LYS A 70 4.68 1.51 -18.72
C LYS A 70 3.24 1.63 -19.21
N TYR A 71 2.25 1.43 -18.33
CA TYR A 71 0.86 1.26 -18.75
C TYR A 71 -0.12 2.32 -18.23
N LEU A 72 0.11 2.90 -17.05
CA LEU A 72 -0.89 3.76 -16.40
C LEU A 72 -1.24 5.01 -17.22
N GLY A 73 -0.29 5.51 -18.00
CA GLY A 73 -0.48 6.67 -18.88
C GLY A 73 -1.59 6.47 -19.91
N SER A 74 -1.68 5.28 -20.52
CA SER A 74 -2.56 5.00 -21.66
C SER A 74 -3.97 4.53 -21.28
N TRP A 75 -4.22 4.23 -20.00
CA TRP A 75 -5.51 3.66 -19.57
C TRP A 75 -6.65 4.66 -19.50
N ASP A 76 -7.86 4.18 -19.79
CA ASP A 76 -9.12 4.88 -19.53
C ASP A 76 -9.54 4.81 -18.05
N ALA A 77 -10.69 5.39 -17.73
CA ALA A 77 -11.20 5.46 -16.37
C ALA A 77 -11.52 4.08 -15.77
N ASP A 78 -12.13 3.18 -16.52
CA ASP A 78 -12.53 1.85 -16.07
C ASP A 78 -11.32 0.96 -15.79
N THR A 79 -10.35 0.97 -16.69
CA THR A 79 -9.09 0.21 -16.57
C THR A 79 -8.25 0.75 -15.41
N THR A 80 -8.21 2.08 -15.25
CA THR A 80 -7.57 2.72 -14.09
C THR A 80 -8.26 2.35 -12.78
N ALA A 81 -9.59 2.22 -12.76
CA ALA A 81 -10.34 1.80 -11.56
C ALA A 81 -10.07 0.34 -11.17
N ARG A 82 -9.96 -0.58 -12.16
CA ARG A 82 -9.56 -1.97 -11.90
C ARG A 82 -8.16 -2.05 -11.29
N TYR A 83 -7.23 -1.23 -11.77
CA TYR A 83 -5.89 -1.14 -11.19
C TYR A 83 -5.89 -0.57 -9.76
N ASP A 84 -6.67 0.49 -9.51
CA ASP A 84 -6.84 1.06 -8.15
C ASP A 84 -7.32 -0.01 -7.16
N LYS A 85 -8.34 -0.77 -7.54
CA LYS A 85 -8.85 -1.88 -6.74
C LYS A 85 -7.77 -2.96 -6.51
N LEU A 86 -6.99 -3.31 -7.53
CA LEU A 86 -5.94 -4.33 -7.40
C LEU A 86 -4.84 -3.92 -6.40
N ILE A 87 -4.36 -2.68 -6.43
CA ILE A 87 -3.21 -2.29 -5.60
C ILE A 87 -3.59 -1.77 -4.20
N ASN A 88 -4.82 -1.32 -4.01
CA ASN A 88 -5.28 -0.71 -2.75
C ASN A 88 -6.40 -1.50 -2.06
N GLY A 89 -7.16 -2.32 -2.80
CA GLY A 89 -8.24 -3.14 -2.23
C GLY A 89 -7.75 -4.43 -1.57
N VAL A 90 -6.48 -4.78 -1.75
CA VAL A 90 -5.87 -5.99 -1.17
C VAL A 90 -5.35 -5.68 0.23
N SER A 91 -5.69 -6.54 1.19
CA SER A 91 -5.30 -6.37 2.59
C SER A 91 -3.80 -6.55 2.85
N ASN A 92 -3.11 -7.35 2.03
CA ASN A 92 -1.70 -7.70 2.22
C ASN A 92 -0.89 -7.53 0.92
N ASP A 93 0.18 -6.74 0.98
CA ASP A 93 1.09 -6.51 -0.15
C ASP A 93 1.69 -7.80 -0.73
N TRP A 94 1.95 -8.80 0.11
CA TRP A 94 2.50 -10.08 -0.34
C TRP A 94 1.56 -10.83 -1.28
N ASP A 95 0.25 -10.68 -1.12
CA ASP A 95 -0.72 -11.37 -1.96
C ASP A 95 -0.62 -10.92 -3.42
N ILE A 96 -0.44 -9.62 -3.66
CA ILE A 96 -0.20 -9.07 -5.00
C ILE A 96 1.03 -9.73 -5.63
N TYR A 97 2.12 -9.85 -4.88
CA TYR A 97 3.35 -10.47 -5.36
C TYR A 97 3.15 -11.96 -5.68
N TYR A 98 2.49 -12.71 -4.80
CA TYR A 98 2.25 -14.14 -5.02
C TYR A 98 1.35 -14.39 -6.24
N TRP A 99 0.35 -13.54 -6.46
CA TRP A 99 -0.52 -13.65 -7.63
C TRP A 99 0.22 -13.27 -8.92
N ALA A 100 1.00 -12.19 -8.88
CA ALA A 100 1.74 -11.70 -10.03
C ALA A 100 2.89 -12.64 -10.46
N THR A 101 3.51 -13.34 -9.50
CA THR A 101 4.52 -14.39 -9.75
C THR A 101 3.92 -15.77 -9.98
N GLU A 102 2.59 -15.89 -9.93
CA GLU A 102 1.85 -17.15 -10.07
C GLU A 102 2.21 -18.22 -9.01
N THR A 103 2.80 -17.80 -7.89
CA THR A 103 3.08 -18.66 -6.73
C THR A 103 1.79 -19.10 -6.01
N LYS A 104 0.76 -18.26 -6.06
CA LYS A 104 -0.60 -18.56 -5.57
C LYS A 104 -1.64 -18.22 -6.64
N PRO A 105 -2.79 -18.91 -6.68
CA PRO A 105 -3.87 -18.56 -7.60
C PRO A 105 -4.40 -17.15 -7.30
N THR A 106 -4.73 -16.41 -8.35
CA THR A 106 -5.39 -15.11 -8.23
C THR A 106 -6.87 -15.33 -7.85
N PRO A 107 -7.40 -14.66 -6.83
CA PRO A 107 -8.83 -14.66 -6.54
C PRO A 107 -9.65 -14.13 -7.71
N ALA A 108 -10.86 -14.65 -7.90
CA ALA A 108 -11.72 -14.31 -9.04
C ALA A 108 -11.99 -12.80 -9.19
N GLU A 109 -12.05 -12.06 -8.07
CA GLU A 109 -12.26 -10.61 -8.10
C GLU A 109 -11.09 -9.81 -8.68
N PHE A 110 -9.88 -10.39 -8.68
CA PHE A 110 -8.66 -9.78 -9.20
C PHE A 110 -8.17 -10.46 -10.50
N ASP A 111 -8.79 -11.57 -10.93
CA ASP A 111 -8.43 -12.28 -12.16
C ASP A 111 -9.04 -11.61 -13.40
N ASN A 112 -8.50 -10.42 -13.72
CA ASN A 112 -8.92 -9.59 -14.83
C ASN A 112 -7.75 -9.25 -15.77
N ASP A 113 -8.00 -8.39 -16.74
CA ASP A 113 -7.02 -7.89 -17.72
C ASP A 113 -5.78 -7.28 -17.05
N ILE A 114 -5.96 -6.50 -15.99
CA ILE A 114 -4.84 -5.88 -15.25
C ILE A 114 -3.92 -6.94 -14.64
N MET A 115 -4.48 -7.96 -13.99
CA MET A 115 -3.65 -9.03 -13.42
C MET A 115 -2.92 -9.83 -14.50
N LYS A 116 -3.57 -10.09 -15.64
CA LYS A 116 -2.93 -10.76 -16.79
C LYS A 116 -1.74 -9.93 -17.30
N MET A 117 -1.92 -8.61 -17.46
CA MET A 117 -0.85 -7.69 -17.84
C MET A 117 0.27 -7.66 -16.80
N LEU A 118 -0.06 -7.70 -15.50
CA LEU A 118 0.92 -7.69 -14.42
C LEU A 118 1.75 -8.98 -14.40
N LYS A 119 1.13 -10.15 -14.55
CA LYS A 119 1.83 -11.44 -14.67
C LYS A 119 2.79 -11.44 -15.86
N GLU A 120 2.33 -10.97 -17.01
CA GLU A 120 3.18 -10.86 -18.21
C GLU A 120 4.34 -9.88 -17.99
N HIS A 121 4.09 -8.76 -17.32
CA HIS A 121 5.14 -7.82 -16.92
C HIS A 121 6.16 -8.49 -16.01
N VAL A 122 5.74 -9.25 -14.99
CA VAL A 122 6.61 -9.94 -14.03
C VAL A 122 7.47 -11.01 -14.70
N ARG A 123 6.94 -11.77 -15.65
CA ARG A 123 7.71 -12.78 -16.42
C ARG A 123 8.95 -12.19 -17.09
N ASN A 124 8.92 -10.90 -17.42
CA ASN A 124 10.07 -10.16 -17.93
C ASN A 124 10.78 -10.89 -19.08
N ALA A 125 10.02 -11.37 -20.08
CA ALA A 125 10.56 -12.16 -21.20
C ALA A 125 11.69 -11.45 -21.95
N GLN A 126 11.68 -10.12 -21.95
CA GLN A 126 12.70 -9.26 -22.56
C GLN A 126 13.96 -9.07 -21.69
N LYS A 127 14.00 -9.64 -20.48
CA LYS A 127 15.10 -9.54 -19.51
C LYS A 127 15.52 -8.10 -19.21
N GLU A 128 14.52 -7.21 -19.10
CA GLU A 128 14.73 -5.80 -18.74
C GLU A 128 15.39 -5.72 -17.35
N LYS A 129 16.34 -4.80 -17.18
CA LYS A 129 16.94 -4.51 -15.87
C LYS A 129 15.97 -3.67 -15.04
N ARG A 130 15.47 -4.21 -13.92
CA ARG A 130 14.56 -3.54 -12.99
C ARG A 130 15.19 -3.37 -11.62
N LEU A 131 16.36 -2.73 -11.59
CA LEU A 131 17.19 -2.57 -10.39
C LEU A 131 16.79 -1.35 -9.54
N ARG A 132 16.03 -0.42 -10.12
CA ARG A 132 15.57 0.81 -9.48
C ARG A 132 14.22 1.23 -10.02
N GLN A 133 13.50 2.04 -9.24
CA GLN A 133 12.27 2.68 -9.72
C GLN A 133 12.59 3.61 -10.91
N PRO A 134 11.69 3.74 -11.90
CA PRO A 134 11.84 4.71 -12.98
C PRO A 134 11.91 6.15 -12.45
N ASP A 135 12.57 7.04 -13.18
CA ASP A 135 12.59 8.46 -12.84
C ASP A 135 11.19 9.07 -12.96
N LEU A 136 10.88 10.06 -12.12
CA LEU A 136 9.59 10.76 -12.14
C LEU A 136 9.61 11.82 -13.26
N GLY A 137 9.12 11.45 -14.45
CA GLY A 137 8.76 12.40 -15.50
C GLY A 137 7.30 12.89 -15.35
N ASN A 138 6.76 13.52 -16.39
CA ASN A 138 5.32 13.74 -16.51
C ASN A 138 4.71 12.70 -17.49
N PRO A 139 4.35 11.49 -17.02
CA PRO A 139 3.86 10.43 -17.89
C PRO A 139 2.41 10.64 -18.37
N PHE A 140 1.79 11.76 -17.99
CA PHE A 140 0.36 12.04 -18.24
C PHE A 140 0.15 13.34 -19.04
N GLN A 141 1.21 13.93 -19.59
CA GLN A 141 1.11 15.03 -20.54
C GLN A 141 0.83 14.50 -21.97
N GLU A 142 -0.11 15.14 -22.66
CA GLU A 142 -0.16 15.16 -24.13
C GLU A 142 0.99 16.02 -24.68
#